data_AF-X1D7T2-F1
#
_entry.id   AF-X1D7T2-F1
#
_cell.length_a   1.000
_cell.length_b   1.000
_cell.length_c   1.000
_cell.angle_alpha   90.00
_cell.angle_beta   90.00
_cell.angle_gamma   90.00
#
_symmetry.space_group_name_H-M   'P 1'
#
loop_
_entity.id
_entity.type
_entity.pdbx_description
1 polymer ?
#
loop_
_entity_poly.entity_id
_entity_poly.type
_entity_poly.pdbx_seq_one_letter_code
_entity_poly.pdbx_strand_id
1 'polypeptide(L)' 'IDERIARLKLKSLGIKIDRLTKEQEKYLKSWELGT' A
#
# COMPACT_ATOMS: atom_id res chain seq x y z
N ILE A 1 -11.19 -5.43 9.32
CA ILE A 1 -11.22 -5.85 7.90
C ILE A 1 -10.02 -6.76 7.68
N ASP A 2 -10.19 -7.97 7.15
CA ASP A 2 -9.06 -8.89 6.90
C ASP A 2 -8.39 -8.56 5.56
N GLU A 3 -7.15 -8.08 5.61
CA GLU A 3 -6.35 -7.73 4.44
C GLU A 3 -6.08 -8.93 3.53
N ARG A 4 -6.04 -10.15 4.07
CA ARG A 4 -5.74 -11.36 3.29
C ARG A 4 -6.87 -11.65 2.30
N ILE A 5 -8.11 -11.54 2.77
CA ILE A 5 -9.30 -11.72 1.92
C ILE A 5 -9.36 -10.64 0.85
N ALA A 6 -9.09 -9.38 1.20
CA ALA A 6 -9.06 -8.27 0.24
C ALA A 6 -8.01 -8.48 -0.86
N ARG A 7 -6.78 -8.88 -0.51
CA ARG A 7 -5.71 -9.17 -1.49
C ARG A 7 -6.08 -10.32 -2.43
N LEU A 8 -6.73 -11.37 -1.92
CA LEU A 8 -7.17 -12.51 -2.74
C LEU A 8 -8.26 -12.11 -3.74
N LYS A 9 -9.23 -11.27 -3.32
CA LYS A 9 -10.28 -10.76 -4.21
C LYS A 9 -9.71 -9.85 -5.30
N LEU A 10 -8.78 -8.96 -4.95
CA LEU A 10 -8.12 -8.09 -5.94
C LEU A 10 -7.31 -8.91 -6.95
N LYS A 11 -6.59 -9.94 -6.48
CA LYS A 11 -5.87 -10.88 -7.35
C LYS A 11 -6.80 -11.63 -8.30
N SER A 12 -7.98 -12.08 -7.86
CA SER A 12 -8.93 -12.78 -8.72
C SER A 12 -9.60 -11.87 -9.76
N LEU A 13 -9.64 -10.56 -9.50
CA LEU A 13 -10.06 -9.53 -10.45
C LEU A 13 -8.93 -9.09 -11.41
N GLY A 14 -7.73 -9.67 -11.29
CA GLY A 14 -6.58 -9.28 -12.10
C GLY A 14 -5.99 -7.90 -11.74
N ILE A 15 -6.40 -7.32 -10.61
CA ILE A 15 -5.94 -6.02 -10.13
C ILE A 15 -4.55 -6.20 -9.51
N LYS A 16 -3.56 -5.46 -10.03
CA LYS A 16 -2.21 -5.40 -9.47
C LYS A 16 -2.12 -4.29 -8.44
N ILE A 17 -1.43 -4.58 -7.34
CA ILE A 17 -1.12 -3.60 -6.29
C ILE A 17 0.38 -3.37 -6.35
N ASP A 18 0.77 -2.16 -6.70
CA ASP A 18 2.17 -1.77 -6.73
C ASP A 18 2.69 -1.49 -5.31
N ARG A 19 4.01 -1.52 -5.15
CA ARG A 19 4.68 -1.21 -3.88
C ARG A 19 5.30 0.17 -3.96
N LEU A 20 5.35 0.84 -2.82
CA LEU A 20 6.02 2.12 -2.70
C LEU A 20 7.52 1.95 -3.01
N THR A 21 8.09 2.95 -3.69
CA THR A 21 9.54 3.08 -3.79
C THR A 21 10.12 3.54 -2.45
N LYS A 22 11.41 3.29 -2.24
CA LYS A 22 12.12 3.75 -1.02
C LYS A 22 11.99 5.27 -0.81
N GLU A 23 11.97 6.04 -1.89
CA GLU A 23 11.80 7.49 -1.84
C GLU A 23 10.36 7.88 -1.45
N GLN A 24 9.35 7.21 -2.00
CA GLN A 24 7.95 7.42 -1.62
C GLN A 24 7.69 7.06 -0.15
N GLU A 25 8.27 5.97 0.36
CA GLU A 25 8.20 5.62 1.78
C GLU A 25 8.85 6.69 2.66
N LYS A 26 10.02 7.19 2.27
CA LYS A 26 10.73 8.25 3.00
C LYS A 26 9.92 9.55 3.03
N TYR A 27 9.32 9.91 1.90
CA TYR A 27 8.45 11.08 1.78
C TYR A 27 7.23 10.97 2.71
N LEU A 28 6.54 9.82 2.71
CA LEU A 28 5.39 9.58 3.61
C LEU A 28 5.79 9.64 5.08
N LYS A 29 6.90 9.02 5.47
CA LYS A 29 7.42 9.06 6.85
C LYS A 29 7.83 10.47 7.28
N SER A 30 8.27 11.32 6.35
CA SER A 30 8.56 12.73 6.65
C SER A 30 7.31 13.58 6.86
N TRP A 31 6.15 13.14 6.35
CA TRP A 31 4.87 13.83 6.54
C TRP A 31 4.29 13.58 7.96
N GLU A 32 4.57 12.42 8.58
CA GLU A 32 4.13 12.11 9.95
C GLU A 32 4.75 13.01 11.04
N LEU A 33 5.77 13.82 10.71
CA LEU A 33 6.36 14.82 11.62
C LEU A 33 5.58 16.14 11.69
N GLY A 34 4.45 16.27 10.97
CA GLY A 34 3.63 17.48 10.87
C GLY A 34 2.21 17.40 11.44
N THR A 35 1.93 16.45 12.35
CA THR A 35 0.70 16.41 13.15
C THR A 35 0.98 16.63 14.63
#